data_AF-A0A401WDY3-F1
#
_entry.id   AF-A0A401WDY3-F1
#
_cell.length_a   1.000
_cell.length_b   1.000
_cell.length_c   1.000
_cell.angle_alpha   90.00
_cell.angle_beta   90.00
_cell.angle_gamma   90.00
#
_symmetry.space_group_name_H-M   'P 1'
#
loop_
_entity.id
_entity.type
_entity.pdbx_description
1 polymer ?
#
loop_
_entity_poly.entity_id
_entity_poly.type
_entity_poly.pdbx_seq_one_letter_code
_entity_poly.pdbx_strand_id
1 'polypeptide(L)'
;MKTPEELGVMRGNWRSGDRRAQAAVRVAYAASYPEAAFLALLNTYALDETAAIGRPDARCDAGTWGSVPRTCVRFGADRAIPPALQDHMITEADALTPHHPFDVVTLDARTSARTIRGNSRRCSRMCSEPVVPHP
;
A
#
# COMPACT_ATOMS: atom_id res chain seq x y z
N MET A 1 16.30 -0.77 -25.55
CA MET A 1 15.76 -0.92 -24.18
C MET A 1 14.25 -0.98 -24.30
N LYS A 2 13.57 -1.94 -23.65
CA LYS A 2 12.11 -2.09 -23.78
C LYS A 2 11.35 -0.92 -23.16
N THR A 3 10.24 -0.51 -23.76
CA THR A 3 9.32 0.48 -23.20
C THR A 3 8.49 -0.12 -22.05
N PRO A 4 7.88 0.68 -21.16
CA PRO A 4 6.97 0.18 -20.13
C PRO A 4 5.82 -0.67 -20.70
N GLU A 5 5.27 -0.28 -21.86
CA GLU A 5 4.19 -0.98 -22.53
C GLU A 5 4.63 -2.36 -23.01
N GLU A 6 5.83 -2.47 -23.61
CA GLU A 6 6.43 -3.75 -24.02
C GLU A 6 6.75 -4.68 -22.83
N LEU A 7 6.85 -4.12 -21.62
CA LEU A 7 7.04 -4.85 -20.38
C LEU A 7 5.71 -5.16 -19.67
N GLY A 8 4.59 -4.59 -20.12
CA GLY A 8 3.29 -4.73 -19.46
C GLY A 8 3.21 -4.02 -18.10
N VAL A 9 3.97 -2.95 -17.90
CA VAL A 9 4.02 -2.21 -16.63
C VAL A 9 3.57 -0.76 -16.78
N MET A 10 2.97 -0.23 -15.73
CA MET A 10 2.85 1.21 -15.50
C MET A 10 4.07 1.68 -14.73
N ARG A 11 4.74 2.73 -15.24
CA ARG A 11 5.94 3.29 -14.61
C ARG A 11 5.65 4.66 -14.00
N GLY A 12 5.71 4.75 -12.68
CA GLY A 12 5.52 5.98 -11.90
C GLY A 12 6.81 6.40 -11.18
N ASN A 13 7.23 7.65 -11.35
CA ASN A 13 8.32 8.21 -10.55
C ASN A 13 7.80 8.89 -9.27
N TRP A 14 7.71 8.11 -8.19
CA TRP A 14 7.32 8.58 -6.85
C TRP A 14 8.24 9.66 -6.28
N ARG A 15 9.49 9.74 -6.75
CA ARG A 15 10.50 10.72 -6.33
C ARG A 15 10.61 11.90 -7.30
N SER A 16 9.62 12.09 -8.17
CA SER A 16 9.57 13.24 -9.07
C SER A 16 9.61 14.55 -8.26
N GLY A 17 10.19 15.61 -8.83
CA GLY A 17 10.20 16.94 -8.22
C GLY A 17 8.85 17.67 -8.30
N ASP A 18 7.81 17.03 -8.82
CA ASP A 18 6.47 17.61 -8.92
C ASP A 18 5.84 17.69 -7.53
N ARG A 19 5.79 18.90 -6.99
CA ARG A 19 5.24 19.18 -5.66
C ARG A 19 3.75 18.88 -5.56
N ARG A 20 2.98 19.02 -6.65
CA ARG A 20 1.55 18.72 -6.65
C ARG A 20 1.34 17.21 -6.56
N ALA A 21 2.11 16.44 -7.33
CA ALA A 21 2.09 14.98 -7.26
C ALA A 21 2.51 14.49 -5.87
N GLN A 22 3.61 15.00 -5.32
CA GLN A 22 4.06 14.65 -3.97
C GLN A 22 3.03 14.99 -2.89
N ALA A 23 2.37 16.15 -2.99
CA ALA A 23 1.31 16.52 -2.05
C ALA A 23 0.12 15.54 -2.11
N ALA A 24 -0.30 15.12 -3.32
CA ALA A 24 -1.36 14.14 -3.48
C ALA A 24 -0.98 12.77 -2.89
N VAL A 25 0.23 12.28 -3.18
CA VAL A 25 0.75 11.01 -2.62
C VAL A 25 0.85 11.10 -1.10
N ARG A 26 1.30 12.24 -0.56
CA ARG A 26 1.35 12.45 0.89
C ARG A 26 -0.04 12.38 1.51
N VAL A 27 -1.06 13.01 0.92
CA VAL A 27 -2.44 12.94 1.44
C VAL A 27 -2.99 11.52 1.42
N ALA A 28 -2.70 10.75 0.38
CA ALA A 28 -3.19 9.37 0.23
C ALA A 28 -2.48 8.39 1.18
N TYR A 29 -1.14 8.45 1.25
CA TYR A 29 -0.34 7.41 1.92
C TYR A 29 0.29 7.85 3.24
N ALA A 30 0.42 9.15 3.53
CA ALA A 30 1.27 9.63 4.61
C ALA A 30 0.78 10.93 5.29
N ALA A 31 -0.52 11.21 5.24
CA ALA A 31 -1.07 12.52 5.64
C ALA A 31 -0.72 12.91 7.08
N SER A 32 -0.64 11.92 7.96
CA SER A 32 -0.35 12.08 9.39
C SER A 32 1.15 11.92 9.73
N TYR A 33 2.03 11.77 8.74
CA TYR A 33 3.45 11.51 8.97
C TYR A 33 4.31 12.76 8.85
N PRO A 34 5.42 12.86 9.60
CA PRO A 34 6.44 13.87 9.34
C PRO A 34 6.92 13.84 7.89
N GLU A 35 7.36 14.97 7.36
CA GLU A 35 7.84 15.07 5.97
C GLU A 35 9.00 14.12 5.68
N ALA A 36 10.00 14.07 6.56
CA ALA A 36 11.13 13.15 6.42
C ALA A 36 10.70 11.68 6.36
N ALA A 37 9.67 11.28 7.11
CA ALA A 37 9.14 9.92 7.08
C ALA A 37 8.38 9.62 5.77
N PHE A 38 7.68 10.62 5.23
CA PHE A 38 7.06 10.52 3.90
C PHE A 38 8.11 10.37 2.80
N LEU A 39 9.18 11.18 2.81
CA LEU A 39 10.26 11.07 1.83
C LEU A 39 10.98 9.72 1.93
N ALA A 40 11.17 9.20 3.15
CA ALA A 40 11.70 7.85 3.35
C ALA A 40 10.77 6.76 2.80
N LEU A 41 9.45 6.91 2.95
CA LEU A 41 8.45 5.97 2.40
C LEU A 41 8.52 5.89 0.88
N LEU A 42 8.65 7.02 0.19
CA LEU A 42 8.77 7.05 -1.28
C LEU A 42 9.97 6.23 -1.78
N ASN A 43 10.98 6.01 -0.93
CA ASN A 43 12.12 5.17 -1.30
C ASN A 43 11.80 3.68 -1.34
N THR A 44 10.68 3.24 -0.76
CA THR A 44 10.26 1.83 -0.71
C THR A 44 9.32 1.44 -1.85
N TYR A 45 8.82 2.40 -2.62
CA TYR A 45 7.87 2.12 -3.70
C TYR A 45 8.59 1.68 -4.97
N ALA A 46 8.10 0.57 -5.53
CA ALA A 46 8.49 0.13 -6.85
C ALA A 46 8.06 1.21 -7.87
N LEU A 47 8.91 1.47 -8.86
CA LEU A 47 8.58 2.39 -9.94
C LEU A 47 7.63 1.74 -10.95
N ASP A 48 7.74 0.41 -11.11
CA ASP A 48 6.94 -0.36 -12.04
C ASP A 48 5.88 -1.16 -11.28
N GLU A 49 4.63 -1.01 -11.70
CA GLU A 49 3.51 -1.84 -11.27
C GLU A 49 2.91 -2.52 -12.49
N THR A 50 2.26 -3.67 -12.33
CA THR A 50 1.61 -4.34 -13.46
C THR A 50 0.50 -3.45 -14.05
N ALA A 51 0.50 -3.30 -15.38
CA ALA A 51 -0.57 -2.59 -16.08
C ALA A 51 -1.91 -3.35 -16.06
N ALA A 52 -1.94 -4.56 -15.49
CA ALA A 52 -3.14 -5.36 -15.35
C ALA A 52 -4.04 -4.94 -14.17
N ILE A 53 -3.52 -4.28 -13.12
CA ILE A 53 -4.27 -3.99 -11.87
C ILE A 53 -5.58 -3.21 -12.11
N GLY A 54 -5.64 -2.38 -13.15
CA GLY A 54 -6.81 -1.56 -13.46
C GLY A 54 -7.72 -2.12 -14.55
N ARG A 55 -7.47 -3.33 -15.07
CA ARG A 55 -8.25 -3.87 -16.18
C ARG A 55 -9.49 -4.63 -15.70
N PRO A 56 -10.60 -4.63 -16.46
CA PRO A 56 -11.83 -5.33 -16.08
C PRO A 56 -11.67 -6.85 -15.89
N ASP A 57 -10.66 -7.44 -16.52
CA ASP A 57 -10.29 -8.86 -16.43
C ASP A 57 -9.38 -9.18 -15.25
N ALA A 58 -8.97 -8.19 -14.45
CA ALA A 58 -8.28 -8.38 -13.18
C ALA A 58 -9.21 -8.92 -12.06
N ARG A 59 -10.17 -9.76 -12.45
CA ARG A 59 -11.08 -10.48 -11.55
C ARG A 59 -10.49 -11.83 -11.21
N CYS A 60 -10.88 -12.34 -10.06
CA CYS A 60 -10.47 -13.67 -9.66
C CYS A 60 -11.21 -14.72 -10.49
N ASP A 61 -10.59 -15.89 -10.69
CA ASP A 61 -11.25 -17.05 -11.28
C ASP A 61 -12.01 -17.82 -10.19
N ALA A 62 -13.31 -18.04 -10.37
CA ALA A 62 -14.15 -18.68 -9.35
C ALA A 62 -13.73 -20.12 -9.03
N GLY A 63 -13.29 -20.88 -10.05
CA GLY A 63 -12.94 -22.30 -9.92
C GLY A 63 -11.67 -22.56 -9.13
N THR A 64 -10.76 -21.58 -9.09
CA THR A 64 -9.46 -21.71 -8.40
C THR A 64 -9.37 -20.82 -7.17
N TRP A 65 -9.81 -19.57 -7.25
CA TRP A 65 -9.58 -18.58 -6.21
C TRP A 65 -10.42 -18.80 -4.94
N GLY A 66 -11.64 -19.35 -5.09
CA GLY A 66 -12.54 -19.64 -3.98
C GLY A 66 -12.26 -20.96 -3.24
N SER A 67 -11.22 -21.71 -3.62
CA SER A 67 -10.96 -23.07 -3.11
C SER A 67 -10.40 -23.14 -1.69
N VAL A 68 -9.95 -22.00 -1.14
CA VAL A 68 -9.38 -21.90 0.20
C VAL A 68 -10.13 -20.86 1.04
N PRO A 69 -10.26 -21.06 2.37
CA PRO A 69 -10.76 -20.03 3.28
C PRO A 69 -9.89 -18.78 3.21
N ARG A 70 -10.53 -17.60 3.26
CA ARG A 70 -9.86 -16.31 3.08
C ARG A 70 -10.28 -15.32 4.16
N THR A 71 -9.31 -14.59 4.68
CA THR A 71 -9.54 -13.47 5.61
C THR A 71 -9.11 -12.18 4.93
N CYS A 72 -10.01 -11.19 4.87
CA CYS A 72 -9.70 -9.85 4.40
C CYS A 72 -9.33 -8.95 5.60
N VAL A 73 -8.13 -8.38 5.59
CA VAL A 73 -7.75 -7.34 6.54
C VAL A 73 -8.11 -5.99 5.95
N ARG A 74 -9.23 -5.43 6.42
CA ARG A 74 -9.78 -4.13 5.99
C ARG A 74 -9.12 -2.99 6.76
N PHE A 75 -8.75 -1.92 6.07
CA PHE A 75 -8.11 -0.75 6.66
C PHE A 75 -9.08 0.44 6.74
N GLY A 76 -9.65 0.68 7.92
CA GLY A 76 -10.74 1.64 8.13
C GLY A 76 -10.35 3.11 7.95
N ALA A 77 -9.07 3.45 8.07
CA ALA A 77 -8.58 4.82 7.91
C ALA A 77 -7.88 5.05 6.56
N ASP A 78 -7.90 4.09 5.65
CA ASP A 78 -7.17 4.18 4.38
C ASP A 78 -7.74 5.26 3.44
N ARG A 79 -6.84 5.93 2.72
CA ARG A 79 -7.15 6.93 1.71
C ARG A 79 -6.63 6.54 0.32
N ALA A 80 -5.70 5.60 0.22
CA ALA A 80 -5.21 5.08 -1.05
C ALA A 80 -6.23 4.09 -1.65
N ILE A 81 -6.76 3.18 -0.81
CA ILE A 81 -7.88 2.31 -1.14
C ILE A 81 -9.00 2.61 -0.13
N PRO A 82 -9.89 3.58 -0.41
CA PRO A 82 -10.89 4.02 0.56
C PRO A 82 -11.76 2.86 1.05
N PRO A 83 -12.31 2.91 2.29
CA PRO A 83 -13.10 1.81 2.84
C PRO A 83 -14.28 1.39 1.94
N ALA A 84 -14.95 2.34 1.29
CA ALA A 84 -16.03 2.04 0.35
C ALA A 84 -15.56 1.24 -0.87
N LEU A 85 -14.33 1.47 -1.36
CA LEU A 85 -13.74 0.68 -2.44
C LEU A 85 -13.36 -0.72 -1.95
N GLN A 86 -12.81 -0.83 -0.73
CA GLN A 86 -12.54 -2.14 -0.12
C GLN A 86 -13.83 -2.96 0.03
N ASP A 87 -14.91 -2.32 0.51
CA ASP A 87 -16.22 -2.95 0.68
C ASP A 87 -16.80 -3.44 -0.66
N HIS A 88 -16.60 -2.66 -1.73
CA HIS A 88 -16.99 -3.06 -3.09
C HIS A 88 -16.20 -4.29 -3.57
N MET A 89 -14.88 -4.30 -3.40
CA MET A 89 -14.02 -5.43 -3.78
C MET A 89 -14.38 -6.70 -3.00
N ILE A 90 -14.65 -6.59 -1.69
CA ILE A 90 -15.08 -7.70 -0.84
C ILE A 90 -16.43 -8.24 -1.33
N THR A 91 -17.40 -7.36 -1.60
CA THR A 91 -18.74 -7.74 -2.06
C THR A 91 -18.67 -8.48 -3.40
N GLU A 92 -17.91 -7.96 -4.38
CA GLU A 92 -17.76 -8.63 -5.67
C GLU A 92 -17.08 -10.01 -5.53
N ALA A 93 -16.08 -10.12 -4.66
CA ALA A 93 -15.39 -11.37 -4.39
C ALA A 93 -16.28 -12.41 -3.72
N ASP A 94 -17.07 -12.02 -2.71
CA ASP A 94 -17.98 -12.92 -2.01
C ASP A 94 -19.11 -13.40 -2.92
N ALA A 95 -19.63 -12.51 -3.78
CA ALA A 95 -20.62 -12.87 -4.80
C ALA A 95 -20.05 -13.89 -5.81
N LEU A 96 -18.76 -13.77 -6.16
CA LEU A 96 -18.08 -14.70 -7.05
C LEU A 96 -17.83 -16.06 -6.39
N THR A 97 -17.68 -16.10 -5.06
CA THR A 97 -17.25 -17.28 -4.31
C THR A 97 -18.14 -17.54 -3.08
N PRO A 98 -19.45 -17.77 -3.27
CA PRO A 98 -20.46 -17.73 -2.20
C PRO A 98 -20.31 -18.83 -1.15
N HIS A 99 -19.62 -19.92 -1.48
CA HIS A 99 -19.37 -21.02 -0.55
C HIS A 99 -18.19 -20.76 0.42
N HIS A 100 -17.38 -19.74 0.14
CA HIS A 100 -16.20 -19.40 0.93
C HIS A 100 -16.05 -17.88 1.10
N PRO A 101 -17.07 -17.15 1.61
CA PRO A 101 -16.97 -15.71 1.75
C PRO A 101 -15.81 -15.28 2.65
N PHE A 102 -15.38 -14.03 2.54
CA PHE A 102 -14.33 -13.49 3.39
C PHE A 102 -14.74 -13.45 4.87
N ASP A 103 -13.81 -13.86 5.74
CA ASP A 103 -13.78 -13.39 7.12
C ASP A 103 -13.12 -12.01 7.16
N VAL A 104 -13.81 -10.98 7.64
CA VAL A 104 -13.32 -9.59 7.56
C VAL A 104 -12.87 -9.08 8.92
N VAL A 105 -11.58 -8.74 9.02
CA VAL A 105 -11.00 -8.09 10.20
C VAL A 105 -10.68 -6.65 9.86
N THR A 106 -11.27 -5.69 10.58
CA THR A 106 -10.99 -4.26 10.36
C THR A 106 -9.93 -3.74 11.33
N LEU A 107 -8.91 -3.10 10.78
CA LEU A 107 -7.90 -2.35 11.52
C LEU A 107 -8.14 -0.85 11.34
N ASP A 108 -8.08 -0.09 12.44
CA ASP A 108 -8.00 1.37 12.38
C ASP A 108 -6.58 1.82 12.00
N ALA A 109 -6.24 1.59 10.74
CA ALA A 109 -4.95 1.90 10.16
C ALA A 109 -5.07 2.22 8.66
N ARG A 110 -3.95 2.67 8.08
CA ARG A 110 -3.77 2.89 6.64
C ARG A 110 -2.90 1.76 6.07
N THR A 111 -3.03 1.44 4.79
CA THR A 111 -2.21 0.40 4.13
C THR A 111 -0.69 0.63 4.26
N SER A 112 -0.23 1.87 4.28
CA SER A 112 1.18 2.24 4.43
C SER A 112 1.72 2.21 5.87
N ALA A 113 0.89 1.91 6.87
CA ALA A 113 1.25 2.12 8.28
C ALA A 113 2.37 1.20 8.81
N ARG A 114 2.55 0.02 8.21
CA ARG A 114 3.54 -0.96 8.68
C ARG A 114 4.97 -0.64 8.27
N THR A 115 5.17 -0.11 7.05
CA THR A 115 6.50 0.22 6.51
C THR A 115 7.26 1.22 7.40
N ILE A 116 6.55 2.13 8.07
CA ILE A 116 7.17 3.23 8.81
C ILE A 116 7.35 2.94 10.30
N ARG A 117 6.48 2.15 10.93
CA ARG A 117 6.62 1.78 12.37
C ARG A 117 7.88 0.96 12.65
N GLY A 118 8.41 0.24 11.66
CA GLY A 118 9.70 -0.45 11.76
C GLY A 118 10.89 0.51 11.83
N ASN A 119 10.78 1.70 11.23
CA ASN A 119 11.88 2.65 11.11
C ASN A 119 11.91 3.69 12.27
N SER A 120 10.74 4.09 12.78
CA SER A 120 10.65 5.07 13.88
C SER A 120 11.17 4.52 15.22
N ARG A 121 10.95 3.23 15.52
CA ARG A 121 11.53 2.60 16.74
C ARG A 121 13.05 2.51 16.69
N ARG A 122 13.64 2.42 15.50
CA ARG A 122 15.11 2.42 15.31
C ARG A 122 15.67 3.82 15.49
N CYS A 123 15.01 4.83 14.92
CA CYS A 123 15.44 6.23 15.02
C CYS A 123 15.37 6.76 16.46
N SER A 124 14.33 6.42 17.23
CA SER A 124 14.24 6.81 18.65
C SER A 124 15.29 6.12 19.53
N ARG A 125 15.77 4.92 19.17
CA ARG A 125 16.86 4.26 19.89
C ARG A 125 18.22 4.88 19.58
N MET A 126 18.44 5.27 18.32
CA MET A 126 19.70 5.87 17.85
C MET A 126 19.91 7.31 18.34
N CYS A 127 18.84 8.06 18.61
CA CYS A 127 18.92 9.43 19.13
C CYS A 127 19.01 9.51 20.66
N SER A 128 18.99 8.39 21.39
CA SER A 128 19.05 8.34 22.86
C SER A 128 20.36 7.80 23.42
N GLU A 129 21.29 7.36 22.56
CA GLU A 129 22.63 6.98 23.01
C GLU A 129 23.49 8.25 23.14
N PRO A 130 24.05 8.55 24.34
CA PRO A 130 25.01 9.63 24.47
C PRO A 130 26.26 9.28 23.66
N VAL A 131 26.65 10.19 22.76
CA VAL A 131 27.94 10.12 22.07
C VAL A 131 29.03 10.24 23.13
N VAL A 132 29.67 9.13 23.45
CA VAL A 132 30.84 9.10 24.33
C VAL A 132 32.03 9.59 23.51
N PRO A 133 32.74 10.67 23.92
CA PRO A 133 33.95 11.07 23.22
C PRO A 133 35.04 10.01 23.42
N HIS A 134 35.59 9.51 22.32
CA HIS A 134 36.77 8.65 22.34
C HIS A 134 38.05 9.50 22.55
N PRO A 135 39.09 8.95 23.20
CA PRO A 135 40.32 9.65 23.54
C PRO A 135 41.15 10.06 22.31
#